data_AF-A0A531MFK6-F1
#
_entry.id   AF-A0A531MFK6-F1
#
_cell.length_a   1.000
_cell.length_b   1.000
_cell.length_c   1.000
_cell.angle_alpha   90.00
_cell.angle_beta   90.00
_cell.angle_gamma   90.00
#
_symmetry.space_group_name_H-M   'P 1'
#
loop_
_entity.id
_entity.type
_entity.pdbx_description
1 polymer ?
#
loop_
_entity_poly.entity_id
_entity_poly.type
_entity_poly.pdbx_seq_one_letter_code
_entity_poly.pdbx_strand_id
1 'polypeptide(L)'
;MSFDLPRNVILPVDTIDVRLDPGPHAFAVDNVEAIVENWRLETAANPALFDGIVVLLSELSYRDRRLIGRCHAVNYSTFMLWRKRRENSGAEHAYGHAVLVAGDNALVAIRMG
;
A
#
# COMPACT_ATOMS: atom_id res chain seq x y z
N MET A 1 12.82 -11.82 -4.95
CA MET A 1 11.86 -10.78 -5.42
C MET A 1 11.60 -9.85 -4.25
N SER A 2 11.40 -8.56 -4.48
CA SER A 2 11.16 -7.58 -3.41
C SER A 2 9.91 -7.90 -2.58
N PHE A 3 8.96 -8.61 -3.18
CA PHE A 3 7.78 -9.15 -2.49
C PHE A 3 7.83 -10.68 -2.46
N ASP A 4 7.88 -11.23 -1.25
CA ASP A 4 7.96 -12.67 -0.98
C ASP A 4 6.92 -13.02 0.08
N LEU A 5 5.66 -13.06 -0.37
CA LEU A 5 4.49 -13.32 0.44
C LEU A 5 3.68 -14.46 -0.16
N PRO A 6 3.28 -15.47 0.64
CA PRO A 6 2.28 -16.43 0.21
C PRO A 6 0.98 -15.70 -0.15
N ARG A 7 0.44 -15.94 -1.35
CA ARG A 7 -0.79 -15.32 -1.82
C ARG A 7 -1.99 -16.19 -1.47
N ASN A 8 -3.14 -15.55 -1.22
CA ASN A 8 -4.42 -16.23 -0.98
C ASN A 8 -4.43 -17.18 0.22
N VAL A 9 -3.69 -16.86 1.29
CA VAL A 9 -3.67 -17.62 2.53
C VAL A 9 -3.67 -16.68 3.74
N ILE A 10 -4.33 -17.09 4.82
CA ILE A 10 -4.31 -16.39 6.11
C ILE A 10 -3.16 -16.97 6.93
N LEU A 11 -2.27 -16.10 7.40
CA LEU A 11 -1.08 -16.47 8.14
C LEU A 11 -1.04 -15.74 9.49
N PRO A 12 -0.64 -16.41 10.57
CA PRO A 12 -0.39 -15.72 11.82
C PRO A 12 0.87 -14.85 11.71
N VAL A 13 0.82 -13.65 12.29
CA VAL A 13 1.96 -12.73 12.35
C VAL A 13 2.21 -12.36 13.81
N ASP A 14 3.39 -12.72 14.31
CA ASP A 14 3.81 -12.43 15.69
C ASP A 14 4.66 -11.16 15.77
N THR A 15 5.31 -10.77 14.67
CA THR A 15 6.20 -9.60 14.64
C THR A 15 6.13 -8.89 13.30
N ILE A 16 6.15 -7.55 13.34
CA ILE A 16 6.20 -6.69 12.16
C ILE A 16 7.43 -5.78 12.30
N ASP A 17 8.39 -5.93 11.39
CA ASP A 17 9.60 -5.10 11.25
C ASP A 17 9.61 -4.49 9.84
N VAL A 18 8.78 -3.48 9.66
CA VAL A 18 8.70 -2.71 8.40
C VAL A 18 9.27 -1.33 8.66
N ARG A 19 10.32 -0.97 7.93
CA ARG A 19 11.04 0.29 8.14
C ARG A 19 10.60 1.34 7.14
N LEU A 20 10.30 2.53 7.65
CA LEU A 20 10.16 3.72 6.83
C LEU A 20 11.56 4.21 6.44
N ASP A 21 11.91 4.04 5.17
CA ASP A 21 13.14 4.53 4.59
C ASP A 21 12.95 6.00 4.16
N PRO A 22 13.87 6.91 4.53
CA PRO A 22 13.76 8.33 4.19
C PRO A 22 14.04 8.62 2.71
N GLY A 23 14.60 7.66 1.96
CA GLY A 23 14.82 7.78 0.53
C GLY A 23 13.52 7.75 -0.27
N PRO A 24 13.52 8.30 -1.50
CA PRO A 24 12.33 8.27 -2.34
C PRO A 24 12.00 6.84 -2.80
N HIS A 25 10.72 6.55 -2.99
CA HIS A 25 10.29 5.30 -3.60
C HIS A 25 10.71 5.26 -5.08
N ALA A 26 11.28 4.15 -5.57
CA ALA A 26 11.71 4.00 -6.98
C ALA A 26 10.57 4.34 -7.97
N PHE A 27 9.37 3.75 -7.77
CA PHE A 27 8.17 4.11 -8.52
C PHE A 27 7.91 5.63 -8.63
N ALA A 28 8.12 6.40 -7.55
CA ALA A 28 7.91 7.84 -7.57
C ALA A 28 8.94 8.56 -8.44
N VAL A 29 10.21 8.14 -8.35
CA VAL A 29 11.32 8.67 -9.15
C VAL A 29 11.12 8.37 -10.63
N ASP A 30 10.72 7.15 -10.95
CA ASP A 30 10.61 6.68 -12.34
C ASP A 30 9.38 7.24 -13.08
N ASN A 31 8.41 7.84 -12.35
CA ASN A 31 7.11 8.23 -12.92
C ASN A 31 6.74 9.70 -12.69
N VAL A 32 7.67 10.59 -12.36
CA VAL A 32 7.38 12.00 -11.98
C VAL A 32 6.39 12.68 -12.93
N GLU A 33 6.65 12.66 -14.24
CA GLU A 33 5.77 13.31 -15.23
C GLU A 33 4.39 12.64 -15.32
N ALA A 34 4.35 11.32 -15.31
CA ALA A 34 3.11 10.56 -15.36
C ALA A 34 2.25 10.78 -14.10
N ILE A 35 2.88 11.00 -12.95
CA ILE A 35 2.19 11.32 -11.69
C ILE A 35 1.51 12.67 -11.80
N VAL A 36 2.23 13.69 -12.31
CA VAL A 36 1.68 15.05 -12.51
C VAL A 36 0.48 15.03 -13.46
N GLU A 37 0.62 14.38 -14.62
CA GLU A 37 -0.48 14.34 -15.59
C GLU A 37 -1.67 13.54 -15.07
N ASN A 38 -1.43 12.40 -14.42
CA ASN A 38 -2.51 11.64 -13.80
C ASN A 38 -3.21 12.46 -12.71
N TRP A 39 -2.47 13.17 -11.87
CA TRP A 39 -3.05 13.99 -10.80
C TRP A 39 -3.92 15.13 -11.34
N ARG A 40 -3.50 15.79 -12.42
CA ARG A 40 -4.32 16.79 -13.11
C ARG A 40 -5.65 16.21 -13.56
N LEU A 41 -5.66 15.01 -14.14
CA LEU A 41 -6.90 14.34 -14.56
C LEU A 41 -7.77 13.93 -13.36
N GLU A 42 -7.17 13.37 -12.30
CA GLU A 42 -7.89 12.94 -11.09
C GLU A 42 -8.56 14.11 -10.38
N THR A 43 -7.85 15.22 -10.20
CA THR A 43 -8.37 16.43 -9.54
C THR A 43 -9.41 17.16 -10.40
N ALA A 44 -9.29 17.12 -11.73
CA ALA A 44 -10.35 17.62 -12.62
C ALA A 44 -11.64 16.81 -12.50
N ALA A 45 -11.54 15.48 -12.32
CA ALA A 45 -12.68 14.60 -12.12
C ALA A 45 -13.27 14.69 -10.70
N ASN A 46 -12.42 14.88 -9.69
CA ASN A 46 -12.82 15.05 -8.29
C ASN A 46 -12.03 16.19 -7.63
N PRO A 47 -12.55 17.42 -7.66
CA PRO A 47 -11.88 18.59 -7.08
C PRO A 47 -11.69 18.55 -5.56
N ALA A 48 -12.37 17.64 -4.85
CA ALA A 48 -12.24 17.48 -3.40
C ALA A 48 -11.00 16.67 -2.99
N LEU A 49 -10.24 16.13 -3.95
CA LEU A 49 -9.02 15.39 -3.67
C LEU A 49 -7.93 16.31 -3.09
N PHE A 50 -7.20 15.77 -2.11
CA PHE A 50 -6.06 16.42 -1.47
C PHE A 50 -4.82 15.54 -1.63
N ASP A 51 -3.68 16.12 -2.01
CA ASP A 51 -2.43 15.39 -2.23
C ASP A 51 -1.68 15.15 -0.91
N GLY A 52 -2.28 14.34 -0.03
CA GLY A 52 -1.70 13.99 1.26
C GLY A 52 -0.57 12.95 1.16
N ILE A 53 0.04 12.63 2.31
CA ILE A 53 1.09 11.61 2.39
C ILE A 53 0.48 10.24 2.72
N VAL A 54 0.93 9.22 1.98
CA VAL A 54 0.66 7.80 2.24
C VAL A 54 1.97 7.02 2.23
N VAL A 55 1.93 5.74 2.60
CA VAL A 55 3.11 4.87 2.65
C VAL A 55 2.98 3.78 1.59
N LEU A 56 4.02 3.62 0.77
CA LEU A 56 4.10 2.59 -0.27
C LEU A 56 5.29 1.67 0.02
N LEU A 57 5.09 0.35 -0.07
CA LEU A 57 6.16 -0.61 0.17
C LEU A 57 6.98 -0.81 -1.10
N SER A 58 8.29 -0.85 -0.93
CA SER A 58 9.25 -1.29 -1.95
C SER A 58 9.66 -2.76 -1.73
N GLU A 59 9.56 -3.25 -0.49
CA GLU A 59 9.91 -4.61 -0.10
C GLU A 59 8.98 -5.12 0.99
N LEU A 60 8.53 -6.38 0.89
CA LEU A 60 7.82 -7.06 1.97
C LEU A 60 7.98 -8.58 1.87
N SER A 61 8.37 -9.21 2.96
CA SER A 61 8.58 -10.65 3.05
C SER A 61 7.93 -11.22 4.30
N TYR A 62 7.48 -12.47 4.22
CA TYR A 62 6.95 -13.23 5.35
C TYR A 62 7.80 -14.49 5.57
N ARG A 63 8.42 -14.59 6.75
CA ARG A 63 9.21 -15.76 7.19
C ARG A 63 9.02 -15.94 8.69
N ASP A 64 8.82 -17.19 9.13
CA ASP A 64 8.72 -17.56 10.55
C ASP A 64 7.76 -16.68 11.36
N ARG A 65 6.56 -16.44 10.83
CA ARG A 65 5.51 -15.59 11.45
C ARG A 65 5.92 -14.12 11.63
N ARG A 66 6.94 -13.66 10.89
CA ARG A 66 7.40 -12.27 10.90
C ARG A 66 7.23 -11.63 9.53
N LEU A 67 6.70 -10.41 9.52
CA LEU A 67 6.73 -9.52 8.37
C LEU A 67 7.99 -8.65 8.46
N ILE A 68 8.80 -8.66 7.41
CA ILE A 68 9.99 -7.80 7.29
C ILE A 68 9.91 -7.06 5.97
N GLY A 69 10.08 -5.75 6.00
CA GLY A 69 9.97 -4.96 4.78
C GLY A 69 10.48 -3.53 4.89
N ARG A 70 10.31 -2.81 3.79
CA ARG A 70 10.69 -1.42 3.63
C ARG A 70 9.59 -0.66 2.93
N CYS A 71 9.33 0.53 3.42
CA CYS A 71 8.34 1.42 2.87
C CYS A 71 8.86 2.86 2.80
N HIS A 72 8.18 3.67 2.00
CA HIS A 72 8.56 5.03 1.71
C HIS A 72 7.32 5.93 1.80
N ALA A 73 7.49 7.12 2.35
CA ALA A 73 6.47 8.15 2.27
C ALA A 73 6.35 8.63 0.81
N VAL A 74 5.13 8.63 0.28
CA VAL A 74 4.81 9.12 -1.06
C VAL A 74 3.59 10.01 -1.03
N ASN A 75 3.44 10.89 -2.02
CA ASN A 75 2.23 11.67 -2.19
C ASN A 75 1.06 10.77 -2.66
N TYR A 76 -0.16 11.15 -2.32
CA TYR A 76 -1.37 10.43 -2.73
C TYR A 76 -1.51 10.37 -4.26
N SER A 77 -1.06 11.39 -4.98
CA SER A 77 -0.93 11.42 -6.44
C SER A 77 -0.07 10.27 -6.98
N THR A 78 1.03 9.94 -6.31
CA THR A 78 1.89 8.80 -6.64
C THR A 78 1.13 7.49 -6.43
N PHE A 79 0.46 7.34 -5.30
CA PHE A 79 -0.34 6.16 -4.98
C PHE A 79 -1.49 5.95 -5.99
N MET A 80 -2.14 7.03 -6.42
CA MET A 80 -3.20 7.00 -7.42
C MET A 80 -2.71 6.50 -8.78
N LEU A 81 -1.54 6.96 -9.23
CA LEU A 81 -0.93 6.44 -10.47
C LEU A 81 -0.55 4.96 -10.30
N TRP A 82 0.14 4.60 -9.20
CA TRP A 82 0.51 3.22 -8.90
C TRP A 82 -0.69 2.28 -8.93
N ARG A 83 -1.83 2.70 -8.35
CA ARG A 83 -3.06 1.90 -8.33
C ARG A 83 -3.59 1.56 -9.73
N LYS A 84 -3.32 2.41 -10.73
CA LYS A 84 -3.66 2.15 -12.15
C LYS A 84 -2.63 1.27 -12.87
N ARG A 85 -1.40 1.17 -12.34
CA ARG A 85 -0.24 0.51 -12.97
C ARG A 85 0.42 -0.51 -12.04
N ARG A 86 -0.37 -1.27 -11.28
CA ARG A 86 0.14 -2.14 -10.21
C ARG A 86 1.12 -3.20 -10.72
N GLU A 87 0.85 -3.76 -11.89
CA GLU A 87 1.65 -4.84 -12.48
C GLU A 87 3.10 -4.42 -12.71
N ASN A 88 4.04 -5.24 -12.23
CA ASN A 88 5.48 -5.05 -12.37
C ASN A 88 6.02 -3.68 -11.87
N SER A 89 5.26 -2.99 -11.01
CA SER A 89 5.62 -1.66 -10.48
C SER A 89 6.76 -1.67 -9.45
N GLY A 90 7.17 -2.84 -8.96
CA GLY A 90 8.11 -2.96 -7.84
C GLY A 90 7.56 -2.37 -6.54
N ALA A 91 6.24 -2.20 -6.44
CA ALA A 91 5.57 -1.58 -5.31
C ALA A 91 4.31 -2.34 -4.91
N GLU A 92 4.07 -2.47 -3.61
CA GLU A 92 2.80 -2.96 -3.06
C GLU A 92 2.29 -2.03 -1.95
N HIS A 93 1.00 -2.13 -1.67
CA HIS A 93 0.38 -1.43 -0.55
C HIS A 93 -0.22 -2.46 0.42
N ALA A 94 0.21 -2.39 1.67
CA ALA A 94 -0.33 -3.16 2.78
C ALA A 94 -0.72 -2.20 3.91
N TYR A 95 -1.81 -2.53 4.60
CA TYR A 95 -2.33 -1.72 5.70
C TYR A 95 -2.87 -2.65 6.79
N GLY A 96 -2.86 -2.18 8.03
CA GLY A 96 -3.51 -2.86 9.14
C GLY A 96 -5.02 -2.62 9.10
N HIS A 97 -5.81 -3.69 9.22
CA HIS A 97 -7.26 -3.59 9.38
C HIS A 97 -7.70 -4.40 10.59
N ALA A 98 -8.46 -3.77 11.48
CA ALA A 98 -9.09 -4.48 12.59
C ALA A 98 -10.26 -5.30 12.04
N VAL A 99 -10.26 -6.61 12.30
CA VAL A 99 -11.41 -7.48 12.04
C VAL A 99 -12.09 -7.74 13.38
N LEU A 100 -13.27 -7.17 13.57
CA LEU A 100 -14.03 -7.31 14.81
C LEU A 100 -14.67 -8.71 14.88
N VAL A 101 -14.62 -9.29 16.07
CA VAL A 101 -15.24 -10.58 16.40
C VAL A 101 -16.28 -10.35 17.49
N ALA A 102 -17.52 -10.76 17.24
CA ALA A 102 -18.64 -10.65 18.18
C ALA A 102 -18.58 -11.74 19.27
N GLY A 103 -19.41 -11.62 20.31
CA GLY A 103 -19.42 -12.54 21.45
C GLY A 103 -19.80 -13.98 21.12
N ASP A 104 -20.47 -14.20 19.98
CA ASP A 104 -20.81 -15.51 19.40
C ASP A 104 -19.77 -16.00 18.37
N ASN A 105 -18.59 -15.37 18.34
CA ASN A 105 -17.49 -15.66 17.42
C ASN A 105 -17.78 -15.37 15.93
N ALA A 106 -18.82 -14.58 15.63
CA ALA A 106 -19.07 -14.08 14.28
C ALA A 106 -18.12 -12.94 13.91
N LEU A 107 -17.66 -12.91 12.65
CA LEU A 107 -16.90 -11.77 12.10
C LEU A 107 -17.87 -10.63 11.73
N VAL A 108 -17.55 -9.40 12.12
CA VAL A 108 -18.33 -8.22 11.71
C VAL A 108 -17.79 -7.73 10.36
N ALA A 109 -18.60 -7.89 9.31
CA ALA A 109 -18.27 -7.41 7.98
C ALA A 109 -18.83 -6.00 7.74
N ILE A 110 -18.10 -5.18 6.98
CA ILE A 110 -18.55 -3.87 6.50
C ILE A 110 -18.91 -3.99 5.02
N ARG A 111 -20.08 -3.50 4.64
CA ARG A 111 -20.45 -3.32 3.24
C ARG A 111 -20.14 -1.89 2.81
N MET A 112 -19.20 -1.75 1.88
CA MET A 112 -18.99 -0.48 1.20
C MET A 112 -20.09 -0.29 0.15
N GLY A 113 -20.71 0.90 0.16
CA GLY A 113 -21.71 1.34 -0.83
C GLY A 113 -21.07 2.00 -2.05
#